data_AF-A0A956L6D9-F1
#
_entry.id   AF-A0A956L6D9-F1
#
_cell.length_a   1.000
_cell.length_b   1.000
_cell.length_c   1.000
_cell.angle_alpha   90.00
_cell.angle_beta   90.00
_cell.angle_gamma   90.00
#
_symmetry.space_group_name_H-M   'P 1'
#
loop_
_entity.id
_entity.type
_entity.pdbx_description
1 polymer ?
#
loop_
_entity_poly.entity_id
_entity_poly.type
_entity_poly.pdbx_seq_one_letter_code
_entity_poly.pdbx_strand_id
1 'polypeptide(L)'
;MGGTGCEGKTDAGETDGTETSGVPIDTSAEGSGTNTNTTPGTSNSGTAESGSDATSVDGTADTTDTASSSGDTTTTTTTGDPNNPVDCGGTIWACGDGKDNDGDGFIDLNDPECTGPCDDDESSFQTGIPGDNMDCKQDCFFDGNSGQGDDGCVWDLRCDPENPGEFINCEYTGGNNCDNQPPNQDQGCIEFCEPFVPPGCDCFGCCEVHLDDGTSVWIFLNSHPDCALDNLAACTECSPQIDDCGNTCEPQECELCFGETELPPGCDETNCPDSMPCMEHADCANDYFCYLGCCVPPPPG
;
A
#
# COMPACT_ATOMS: atom_id res chain seq x y z
N MET A 1 57.04 22.49 -41.47
CA MET A 1 56.45 23.61 -40.69
C MET A 1 55.82 22.94 -39.47
N GLY A 2 56.59 22.71 -38.40
CA GLY A 2 56.57 23.55 -37.18
C GLY A 2 55.18 23.42 -36.53
N GLY A 3 54.93 22.62 -35.49
CA GLY A 3 55.72 22.25 -34.32
C GLY A 3 55.21 23.05 -33.13
N THR A 4 54.63 22.38 -32.12
CA THR A 4 54.51 22.68 -30.66
C THR A 4 53.42 21.72 -30.13
N GLY A 5 53.61 20.80 -29.18
CA GLY A 5 54.66 20.58 -28.20
C GLY A 5 54.05 20.69 -26.80
N CYS A 6 53.89 19.56 -26.11
CA CYS A 6 53.87 19.47 -24.64
C CYS A 6 54.28 18.04 -24.25
N GLU A 7 55.57 17.88 -23.92
CA GLU A 7 56.13 16.73 -23.21
C GLU A 7 56.21 17.03 -21.72
N GLY A 8 56.13 15.96 -20.92
CA GLY A 8 55.86 16.01 -19.48
C GLY A 8 57.05 16.28 -18.57
N LYS A 9 56.81 16.03 -17.28
CA LYS A 9 57.84 15.87 -16.26
C LYS A 9 57.34 14.96 -15.15
N THR A 10 57.98 13.82 -15.02
CA THR A 10 58.06 12.98 -13.82
C THR A 10 59.15 13.54 -12.91
N ASP A 11 58.92 13.50 -11.60
CA ASP A 11 60.01 13.32 -10.62
C ASP A 11 59.48 12.58 -9.39
N ALA A 12 60.33 11.72 -8.85
CA ALA A 12 60.07 10.77 -7.80
C ALA A 12 60.41 11.38 -6.43
N GLY A 13 59.68 10.94 -5.39
CA GLY A 13 59.95 11.27 -4.00
C GLY A 13 59.54 10.11 -3.11
N GLU A 14 60.51 9.27 -2.80
CA GLU A 14 60.45 8.14 -1.87
C GLU A 14 60.58 8.65 -0.42
N THR A 15 59.66 8.26 0.48
CA THR A 15 59.95 8.11 1.91
C THR A 15 59.14 6.96 2.51
N ASP A 16 59.91 6.02 3.02
CA ASP A 16 59.62 4.88 3.89
C ASP A 16 58.99 5.30 5.24
N GLY A 17 58.24 4.37 5.83
CA GLY A 17 57.51 4.57 7.08
C GLY A 17 56.66 3.36 7.48
N THR A 18 57.32 2.20 7.60
CA THR A 18 56.78 0.98 8.20
C THR A 18 56.68 1.14 9.71
N GLU A 19 55.52 0.87 10.33
CA GLU A 19 55.47 0.41 11.72
C GLU A 19 54.41 -0.69 11.83
N THR A 20 54.85 -1.84 12.33
CA THR A 20 54.07 -3.04 12.55
C THR A 20 54.06 -3.35 14.05
N SER A 21 53.02 -4.08 14.46
CA SER A 21 53.00 -5.03 15.57
C SER A 21 52.65 -4.54 16.98
N GLY A 22 51.64 -5.22 17.56
CA GLY A 22 51.86 -5.90 18.83
C GLY A 22 50.87 -5.59 19.97
N VAL A 23 49.85 -6.44 20.10
CA VAL A 23 48.96 -6.63 21.27
C VAL A 23 49.78 -7.09 22.51
N PRO A 24 49.31 -6.93 23.78
CA PRO A 24 48.41 -7.94 24.38
C PRO A 24 47.33 -7.41 25.37
N ILE A 25 46.16 -8.07 25.33
CA ILE A 25 45.32 -8.66 26.41
C ILE A 25 45.66 -8.26 27.87
N ASP A 26 44.70 -7.76 28.67
CA ASP A 26 43.91 -8.58 29.63
C ASP A 26 42.91 -7.78 30.50
N THR A 27 41.81 -8.47 30.84
CA THR A 27 40.92 -8.40 32.03
C THR A 27 40.73 -7.11 32.83
N SER A 28 39.46 -6.75 33.07
CA SER A 28 38.79 -7.07 34.34
C SER A 28 37.33 -6.60 34.36
N ALA A 29 36.44 -7.59 34.48
CA ALA A 29 35.11 -7.44 35.08
C ALA A 29 35.19 -7.59 36.61
N GLU A 30 34.03 -7.45 37.26
CA GLU A 30 33.71 -7.51 38.71
C GLU A 30 33.62 -6.14 39.41
N GLY A 31 32.61 -5.84 40.23
CA GLY A 31 31.55 -6.68 40.81
C GLY A 31 30.37 -5.80 41.28
N SER A 32 29.16 -6.36 41.37
CA SER A 32 28.65 -7.12 42.53
C SER A 32 27.87 -6.19 43.47
N GLY A 33 26.64 -6.46 43.92
CA GLY A 33 25.77 -7.64 43.84
C GLY A 33 24.36 -7.20 44.30
N THR A 34 23.41 -8.01 44.77
CA THR A 34 23.27 -9.44 45.02
C THR A 34 21.76 -9.71 45.13
N ASN A 35 21.34 -10.90 44.71
CA ASN A 35 20.01 -11.55 44.85
C ASN A 35 19.19 -11.23 46.11
N THR A 36 17.86 -11.26 45.95
CA THR A 36 16.98 -12.16 46.73
C THR A 36 15.68 -12.50 45.97
N ASN A 37 15.50 -13.80 45.75
CA ASN A 37 14.24 -14.48 45.43
C ASN A 37 13.40 -14.62 46.71
N THR A 38 12.10 -14.30 46.68
CA THR A 38 11.06 -14.86 47.57
C THR A 38 9.65 -14.31 47.26
N THR A 39 8.78 -15.19 46.75
CA THR A 39 7.32 -15.26 47.03
C THR A 39 7.17 -16.51 47.90
N PRO A 40 6.29 -16.64 48.93
CA PRO A 40 4.85 -16.33 48.88
C PRO A 40 4.20 -15.84 50.21
N GLY A 41 2.94 -15.37 50.15
CA GLY A 41 2.18 -15.09 51.38
C GLY A 41 0.79 -14.46 51.19
N THR A 42 -0.22 -15.31 51.26
CA THR A 42 -1.67 -15.09 51.36
C THR A 42 -2.12 -14.30 52.60
N SER A 43 -3.20 -13.51 52.47
CA SER A 43 -4.33 -13.27 53.43
C SER A 43 -5.25 -12.19 52.80
N ASN A 44 -6.39 -12.48 52.19
CA ASN A 44 -7.70 -12.95 52.69
C ASN A 44 -8.40 -12.04 53.72
N SER A 45 -9.62 -11.61 53.33
CA SER A 45 -10.88 -11.58 54.10
C SER A 45 -11.45 -10.24 54.58
N GLY A 46 -12.76 -10.05 54.28
CA GLY A 46 -13.72 -9.12 54.91
C GLY A 46 -14.60 -8.38 53.87
N THR A 47 -15.56 -8.99 53.15
CA THR A 47 -16.92 -9.43 53.59
C THR A 47 -17.80 -8.23 53.99
N ALA A 48 -18.70 -7.72 53.13
CA ALA A 48 -20.08 -8.12 52.79
C ALA A 48 -21.17 -7.53 53.71
N GLU A 49 -22.22 -6.96 53.10
CA GLU A 49 -23.68 -7.10 53.36
C GLU A 49 -24.41 -6.15 52.37
N SER A 50 -25.24 -6.61 51.42
CA SER A 50 -26.59 -7.19 51.47
C SER A 50 -27.72 -6.22 51.85
N GLY A 51 -28.73 -6.16 50.97
CA GLY A 51 -30.02 -5.50 51.19
C GLY A 51 -30.93 -5.65 49.96
N SER A 52 -31.73 -6.71 49.95
CA SER A 52 -32.71 -7.11 48.93
C SER A 52 -34.00 -6.28 48.99
N ASP A 53 -34.74 -6.19 47.88
CA ASP A 53 -36.20 -6.39 47.90
C ASP A 53 -36.76 -6.73 46.51
N ALA A 54 -37.76 -7.60 46.50
CA ALA A 54 -38.31 -8.32 45.36
C ALA A 54 -39.74 -7.87 45.00
N THR A 55 -40.12 -7.96 43.73
CA THR A 55 -41.50 -8.29 43.32
C THR A 55 -41.52 -9.00 41.96
N SER A 56 -42.38 -10.00 41.86
CA SER A 56 -42.60 -10.96 40.76
C SER A 56 -44.00 -10.77 40.18
N VAL A 57 -44.18 -11.00 38.88
CA VAL A 57 -45.34 -11.65 38.19
C VAL A 57 -44.90 -11.91 36.73
N ASP A 58 -44.75 -13.17 36.27
CA ASP A 58 -45.75 -14.06 35.63
C ASP A 58 -46.26 -13.49 34.28
N GLY A 59 -46.29 -14.15 33.13
CA GLY A 59 -45.93 -15.47 32.58
C GLY A 59 -46.12 -15.33 31.05
N THR A 60 -45.51 -16.12 30.16
CA THR A 60 -46.14 -17.31 29.56
C THR A 60 -45.23 -17.76 28.41
N ALA A 61 -45.00 -19.06 28.31
CA ALA A 61 -44.32 -19.72 27.20
C ALA A 61 -45.27 -19.88 25.99
N ASP A 62 -44.73 -19.83 24.78
CA ASP A 62 -45.27 -20.69 23.71
C ASP A 62 -44.15 -21.21 22.82
N THR A 63 -44.31 -22.47 22.43
CA THR A 63 -43.36 -23.36 21.82
C THR A 63 -43.70 -23.60 20.36
N THR A 64 -42.65 -23.89 19.57
CA THR A 64 -42.63 -24.72 18.34
C THR A 64 -43.40 -24.22 17.11
N ASP A 65 -42.70 -24.05 15.98
CA ASP A 65 -42.82 -25.04 14.91
C ASP A 65 -41.67 -25.01 13.88
N THR A 66 -41.48 -26.17 13.27
CA THR A 66 -40.41 -26.57 12.35
C THR A 66 -40.81 -26.34 10.88
N ALA A 67 -39.85 -26.01 10.00
CA ALA A 67 -39.63 -26.60 8.66
C ALA A 67 -39.22 -25.59 7.56
N SER A 68 -37.99 -25.80 7.06
CA SER A 68 -37.55 -25.79 5.66
C SER A 68 -38.46 -25.13 4.60
N SER A 69 -37.93 -24.08 3.96
CA SER A 69 -38.09 -23.88 2.51
C SER A 69 -36.99 -23.00 1.99
N SER A 70 -36.34 -23.48 0.93
CA SER A 70 -35.57 -22.71 -0.03
C SER A 70 -36.21 -21.36 -0.31
N GLY A 71 -35.43 -20.31 -0.10
CA GLY A 71 -35.69 -18.96 -0.55
C GLY A 71 -34.51 -18.56 -1.42
N ASP A 72 -34.66 -18.81 -2.71
CA ASP A 72 -33.93 -18.14 -3.78
C ASP A 72 -33.99 -16.63 -3.52
N THR A 73 -32.93 -16.12 -2.91
CA THR A 73 -32.64 -14.70 -2.91
C THR A 73 -31.60 -14.57 -3.99
N THR A 74 -31.99 -13.94 -5.10
CA THR A 74 -31.05 -13.39 -6.07
C THR A 74 -30.27 -12.32 -5.31
N THR A 75 -29.25 -12.74 -4.58
CA THR A 75 -28.18 -11.87 -4.12
C THR A 75 -27.45 -11.51 -5.39
N THR A 76 -27.56 -10.25 -5.82
CA THR A 76 -26.53 -9.64 -6.65
C THR A 76 -25.22 -9.96 -5.93
N THR A 77 -24.40 -10.81 -6.53
CA THR A 77 -23.03 -11.08 -6.10
C THR A 77 -22.27 -9.77 -6.17
N THR A 78 -22.36 -9.00 -5.09
CA THR A 78 -21.40 -7.96 -4.76
C THR A 78 -20.17 -8.70 -4.27
N THR A 79 -19.14 -8.49 -5.06
CA THR A 79 -17.78 -8.96 -4.98
C THR A 79 -17.13 -8.49 -3.68
N GLY A 80 -16.24 -9.32 -3.11
CA GLY A 80 -15.89 -9.31 -1.68
C GLY A 80 -16.61 -10.45 -0.96
N ASP A 81 -16.14 -11.68 -1.16
CA ASP A 81 -16.73 -12.85 -0.50
C ASP A 81 -16.35 -12.79 0.98
N PRO A 82 -17.29 -12.60 1.92
CA PRO A 82 -17.00 -12.61 3.36
C PRO A 82 -16.44 -13.95 3.85
N ASN A 83 -16.51 -14.98 3.00
CA ASN A 83 -15.97 -16.31 3.24
C ASN A 83 -14.57 -16.52 2.65
N ASN A 84 -14.02 -15.56 1.90
CA ASN A 84 -12.70 -15.65 1.28
C ASN A 84 -11.94 -14.30 1.32
N PRO A 85 -11.51 -13.85 2.53
CA PRO A 85 -10.70 -12.64 2.67
C PRO A 85 -9.30 -12.82 2.06
N VAL A 86 -8.70 -11.73 1.62
CA VAL A 86 -7.35 -11.69 1.05
C VAL A 86 -6.33 -11.51 2.17
N ASP A 87 -5.35 -12.43 2.26
CA ASP A 87 -4.27 -12.33 3.24
C ASP A 87 -3.12 -11.49 2.68
N CYS A 88 -2.78 -10.42 3.38
CA CYS A 88 -1.60 -9.59 3.14
C CYS A 88 -0.55 -9.89 4.22
N GLY A 89 0.31 -10.88 3.98
CA GLY A 89 1.43 -11.18 4.87
C GLY A 89 1.01 -11.63 6.28
N GLY A 90 -0.13 -12.31 6.43
CA GLY A 90 -0.69 -12.74 7.72
C GLY A 90 -1.62 -11.72 8.39
N THR A 91 -1.93 -10.61 7.71
CA THR A 91 -2.93 -9.62 8.15
C THR A 91 -4.00 -9.47 7.09
N ILE A 92 -5.24 -9.31 7.53
CA ILE A 92 -6.38 -9.00 6.67
C ILE A 92 -6.77 -7.56 6.99
N TRP A 93 -6.71 -6.71 5.97
CA TRP A 93 -6.99 -5.27 6.07
C TRP A 93 -8.38 -4.94 5.52
N ALA A 94 -8.84 -3.71 5.71
CA ALA A 94 -10.18 -3.28 5.30
C ALA A 94 -10.50 -3.68 3.87
N CYS A 95 -9.64 -3.33 2.90
CA CYS A 95 -9.79 -3.61 1.47
C CYS A 95 -9.66 -5.08 1.05
N GLY A 96 -9.61 -6.02 2.00
CA GLY A 96 -9.53 -7.45 1.74
C GLY A 96 -10.24 -8.31 2.78
N ASP A 97 -11.08 -7.73 3.63
CA ASP A 97 -11.73 -8.44 4.75
C ASP A 97 -13.11 -9.02 4.42
N GLY A 98 -13.65 -8.73 3.24
CA GLY A 98 -14.97 -9.19 2.80
C GLY A 98 -16.11 -8.30 3.28
N LYS A 99 -15.86 -7.04 3.66
CA LYS A 99 -16.87 -6.11 4.18
C LYS A 99 -16.70 -4.73 3.59
N ASP A 100 -17.83 -4.04 3.49
CA ASP A 100 -17.95 -2.60 3.26
C ASP A 100 -17.73 -1.88 4.61
N ASN A 101 -16.51 -1.44 4.87
CA ASN A 101 -16.07 -0.86 6.13
C ASN A 101 -16.38 0.63 6.25
N ASP A 102 -16.57 1.34 5.14
CA ASP A 102 -16.89 2.76 5.11
C ASP A 102 -18.41 3.03 4.92
N GLY A 103 -19.15 2.05 4.39
CA GLY A 103 -20.60 2.01 4.26
C GLY A 103 -21.13 2.64 2.97
N ASP A 104 -20.30 2.81 1.93
CA ASP A 104 -20.67 3.47 0.68
C ASP A 104 -21.35 2.53 -0.34
N GLY A 105 -21.24 1.22 -0.11
CA GLY A 105 -21.87 0.16 -0.89
C GLY A 105 -20.94 -0.58 -1.84
N PHE A 106 -19.67 -0.19 -1.94
CA PHE A 106 -18.61 -1.01 -2.51
C PHE A 106 -17.94 -1.85 -1.41
N ILE A 107 -17.24 -2.91 -1.82
CA ILE A 107 -16.65 -3.88 -0.89
C ILE A 107 -15.26 -4.23 -1.40
N ASP A 108 -14.27 -4.15 -0.51
CA ASP A 108 -12.88 -4.55 -0.77
C ASP A 108 -12.35 -3.96 -2.09
N LEU A 109 -11.69 -4.76 -2.93
CA LEU A 109 -11.11 -4.37 -4.22
C LEU A 109 -12.09 -3.97 -5.33
N ASN A 110 -13.39 -3.88 -5.02
CA ASN A 110 -14.39 -3.27 -5.91
C ASN A 110 -14.73 -1.85 -5.48
N ASP A 111 -14.27 -1.48 -4.30
CA ASP A 111 -14.20 -0.13 -3.82
C ASP A 111 -13.12 0.63 -4.62
N PRO A 112 -13.48 1.74 -5.28
CA PRO A 112 -12.53 2.54 -6.03
C PRO A 112 -11.41 3.13 -5.18
N GLU A 113 -11.68 3.39 -3.90
CA GLU A 113 -10.74 3.98 -2.95
C GLU A 113 -9.66 2.96 -2.53
N CYS A 114 -9.94 1.66 -2.62
CA CYS A 114 -8.96 0.62 -2.34
C CYS A 114 -7.82 0.58 -3.36
N THR A 115 -6.61 0.86 -2.88
CA THR A 115 -5.39 0.84 -3.71
C THR A 115 -4.78 -0.56 -3.85
N GLY A 116 -5.21 -1.52 -3.01
CA GLY A 116 -4.82 -2.91 -3.06
C GLY A 116 -5.31 -3.71 -1.84
N PRO A 117 -5.09 -5.04 -1.77
CA PRO A 117 -5.63 -5.86 -0.68
C PRO A 117 -4.92 -5.67 0.66
N CYS A 118 -3.79 -4.96 0.65
CA CYS A 118 -3.04 -4.60 1.84
C CYS A 118 -3.52 -3.29 2.48
N ASP A 119 -4.47 -2.61 1.85
CA ASP A 119 -4.98 -1.30 2.24
C ASP A 119 -6.00 -1.40 3.38
N ASP A 120 -5.85 -0.54 4.40
CA ASP A 120 -6.70 -0.46 5.59
C ASP A 120 -7.67 0.73 5.56
N ASP A 121 -7.77 1.45 4.44
CA ASP A 121 -8.70 2.56 4.24
C ASP A 121 -9.56 2.36 2.99
N GLU A 122 -10.85 2.12 3.17
CA GLU A 122 -11.85 2.09 2.09
C GLU A 122 -12.52 3.45 1.87
N SER A 123 -12.20 4.47 2.67
CA SER A 123 -12.91 5.76 2.65
C SER A 123 -12.18 6.87 1.91
N SER A 124 -10.93 6.62 1.52
CA SER A 124 -10.08 7.59 0.83
C SER A 124 -8.92 6.89 0.14
N PHE A 125 -8.23 7.58 -0.76
CA PHE A 125 -7.00 7.13 -1.40
C PHE A 125 -5.77 7.14 -0.48
N GLN A 126 -5.96 7.05 0.84
CA GLN A 126 -4.88 6.71 1.77
C GLN A 126 -4.76 5.18 1.83
N THR A 127 -3.63 4.67 2.30
CA THR A 127 -3.46 3.21 2.50
C THR A 127 -3.83 2.74 3.91
N GLY A 128 -3.84 3.65 4.89
CA GLY A 128 -4.03 3.31 6.31
C GLY A 128 -2.95 2.41 6.94
N ILE A 129 -1.93 1.97 6.19
CA ILE A 129 -0.98 0.93 6.64
C ILE A 129 0.04 1.50 7.64
N PRO A 130 0.25 0.86 8.82
CA PRO A 130 1.31 1.24 9.75
C PRO A 130 2.70 1.02 9.17
N GLY A 131 3.37 2.11 8.78
CA GLY A 131 4.74 2.04 8.23
C GLY A 131 4.84 2.54 6.80
N ASP A 132 3.71 2.81 6.15
CA ASP A 132 3.67 3.61 4.92
C ASP A 132 4.21 5.02 5.25
N ASN A 133 5.42 5.30 4.80
CA ASN A 133 6.08 6.58 5.06
C ASN A 133 6.11 7.44 3.81
N MET A 134 5.19 8.40 3.81
CA MET A 134 5.22 9.58 2.94
C MET A 134 6.44 10.45 3.25
N ASP A 135 7.59 10.10 2.69
CA ASP A 135 8.79 10.91 2.69
C ASP A 135 9.07 11.50 1.30
N CYS A 136 10.09 12.35 1.15
CA CYS A 136 10.33 12.98 -0.15
C CYS A 136 10.72 11.99 -1.25
N LYS A 137 11.03 10.74 -0.90
CA LYS A 137 11.38 9.65 -1.79
C LYS A 137 10.31 8.58 -1.70
N GLN A 138 9.60 8.40 -2.79
CA GLN A 138 8.65 7.31 -2.98
C GLN A 138 9.39 6.12 -3.57
N ASP A 139 9.08 4.92 -3.14
CA ASP A 139 9.40 3.66 -3.80
C ASP A 139 8.15 3.13 -4.52
N CYS A 140 8.05 1.82 -4.79
CA CYS A 140 6.85 1.27 -5.38
C CYS A 140 5.65 1.45 -4.45
N PHE A 141 4.67 2.26 -4.85
CA PHE A 141 3.50 2.53 -4.00
C PHE A 141 2.62 1.29 -3.78
N PHE A 142 2.59 0.37 -4.75
CA PHE A 142 1.65 -0.74 -4.79
C PHE A 142 2.23 -2.07 -4.28
N ASP A 143 3.42 -2.04 -3.65
CA ASP A 143 4.08 -3.23 -3.14
C ASP A 143 3.68 -3.61 -1.70
N GLY A 144 2.93 -2.74 -1.02
CA GLY A 144 2.39 -2.96 0.32
C GLY A 144 3.32 -2.54 1.47
N ASN A 145 4.46 -1.90 1.19
CA ASN A 145 5.34 -1.35 2.22
C ASN A 145 5.97 0.02 1.86
N SER A 146 5.22 0.83 1.11
CA SER A 146 5.64 2.12 0.56
C SER A 146 6.47 3.00 1.52
N GLY A 147 7.60 3.47 1.03
CA GLY A 147 8.56 4.39 1.64
C GLY A 147 9.81 3.74 2.26
N GLN A 148 9.97 2.42 2.20
CA GLN A 148 11.09 1.71 2.83
C GLN A 148 12.31 1.48 1.93
N GLY A 149 12.15 1.65 0.60
CA GLY A 149 13.26 1.69 -0.37
C GLY A 149 14.07 0.39 -0.46
N ASP A 150 13.42 -0.75 -0.25
CA ASP A 150 14.01 -2.09 -0.32
C ASP A 150 13.83 -2.81 -1.67
N ASP A 151 13.05 -2.21 -2.57
CA ASP A 151 12.70 -2.69 -3.91
C ASP A 151 13.57 -2.10 -5.04
N GLY A 152 14.31 -1.03 -4.75
CA GLY A 152 15.16 -0.33 -5.71
C GLY A 152 14.45 0.77 -6.50
N CYS A 153 13.13 0.94 -6.31
CA CYS A 153 12.37 2.05 -6.85
C CYS A 153 12.64 3.30 -6.01
N VAL A 154 12.93 4.43 -6.67
CA VAL A 154 13.05 5.72 -5.98
C VAL A 154 12.59 6.84 -6.91
N TRP A 155 11.55 7.56 -6.50
CA TRP A 155 11.08 8.80 -7.10
C TRP A 155 11.14 9.94 -6.07
N ASP A 156 11.73 11.08 -6.42
CA ASP A 156 11.83 12.21 -5.50
C ASP A 156 10.68 13.20 -5.76
N LEU A 157 9.74 13.34 -4.83
CA LEU A 157 8.59 14.26 -4.95
C LEU A 157 9.00 15.72 -5.20
N ARG A 158 10.23 16.11 -4.82
CA ARG A 158 10.75 17.46 -5.08
C ARG A 158 11.09 17.69 -6.57
N CYS A 159 10.98 16.65 -7.38
CA CYS A 159 11.13 16.66 -8.83
C CYS A 159 9.80 16.77 -9.57
N ASP A 160 8.67 16.63 -8.88
CA ASP A 160 7.36 16.80 -9.49
C ASP A 160 6.95 18.29 -9.48
N PRO A 161 6.79 18.93 -10.66
CA PRO A 161 6.40 20.33 -10.77
C PRO A 161 4.97 20.64 -10.28
N GLU A 162 4.08 19.66 -10.17
CA GLU A 162 2.75 19.83 -9.56
C GLU A 162 2.80 19.89 -8.03
N ASN A 163 3.99 19.65 -7.47
CA ASN A 163 4.30 19.85 -6.06
C ASN A 163 3.46 18.98 -5.09
N PRO A 164 3.22 17.68 -5.37
CA PRO A 164 2.48 16.80 -4.48
C PRO A 164 3.08 16.71 -3.08
N GLY A 165 4.40 16.79 -2.95
CA GLY A 165 5.09 16.69 -1.66
C GLY A 165 4.99 17.92 -0.74
N GLU A 166 4.29 19.00 -1.09
CA GLU A 166 4.26 20.23 -0.28
C GLU A 166 3.80 19.99 1.17
N PHE A 167 2.77 19.16 1.35
CA PHE A 167 2.17 18.91 2.65
C PHE A 167 3.07 18.14 3.63
N ILE A 168 4.13 17.50 3.13
CA ILE A 168 5.18 16.82 3.93
C ILE A 168 6.54 17.55 3.90
N ASN A 169 6.56 18.83 3.51
CA ASN A 169 7.78 19.64 3.37
C ASN A 169 8.77 19.10 2.32
N CYS A 170 8.23 18.53 1.25
CA CYS A 170 8.96 18.08 0.07
C CYS A 170 8.59 18.96 -1.12
N GLU A 171 8.63 20.28 -0.92
CA GLU A 171 8.25 21.23 -1.96
C GLU A 171 9.12 21.07 -3.21
N TYR A 172 8.53 21.28 -4.38
CA TYR A 172 9.21 21.25 -5.67
C TYR A 172 10.42 22.19 -5.64
N THR A 173 11.60 21.61 -5.88
CA THR A 173 12.85 22.37 -5.97
C THR A 173 13.48 22.33 -7.36
N GLY A 174 13.13 21.31 -8.17
CA GLY A 174 13.67 21.08 -9.50
C GLY A 174 15.21 20.96 -9.54
N GLY A 175 15.75 20.90 -10.76
CA GLY A 175 17.20 21.02 -11.04
C GLY A 175 17.98 19.69 -11.05
N ASN A 176 19.29 19.76 -10.80
CA ASN A 176 20.24 18.63 -10.99
C ASN A 176 19.89 17.35 -10.20
N ASN A 177 19.07 17.45 -9.16
CA ASN A 177 18.60 16.31 -8.37
C ASN A 177 17.57 15.47 -9.14
N CYS A 178 16.96 16.04 -10.19
CA CYS A 178 15.94 15.41 -11.03
C CYS A 178 16.51 14.95 -12.38
N ASP A 179 17.72 15.38 -12.75
CA ASP A 179 18.32 15.12 -14.07
C ASP A 179 19.41 14.03 -14.06
N ASN A 180 19.91 13.56 -12.90
CA ASN A 180 21.10 12.68 -12.87
C ASN A 180 21.17 11.59 -11.78
N GLN A 181 20.12 11.39 -10.99
CA GLN A 181 19.84 10.19 -10.19
C GLN A 181 18.35 10.24 -9.85
N PRO A 182 17.71 9.09 -9.64
CA PRO A 182 16.67 8.54 -10.52
C PRO A 182 15.70 9.60 -11.12
N PRO A 183 15.77 9.79 -12.45
CA PRO A 183 14.55 9.88 -13.27
C PRO A 183 14.51 8.76 -14.34
N ASN A 184 15.28 7.69 -14.15
CA ASN A 184 15.09 6.45 -14.90
C ASN A 184 15.12 5.35 -13.84
N GLN A 185 13.97 4.74 -13.60
CA GLN A 185 13.94 3.54 -12.78
C GLN A 185 14.85 2.49 -13.41
N ASP A 186 15.64 1.80 -12.60
CA ASP A 186 16.39 0.68 -13.16
C ASP A 186 15.41 -0.44 -13.53
N GLN A 187 15.86 -1.33 -14.43
CA GLN A 187 15.01 -2.42 -14.91
C GLN A 187 14.49 -3.30 -13.77
N GLY A 188 15.21 -3.37 -12.64
CA GLY A 188 14.79 -4.13 -11.46
C GLY A 188 13.58 -3.50 -10.78
N CYS A 189 13.56 -2.17 -10.62
CA CYS A 189 12.39 -1.45 -10.13
C CYS A 189 11.16 -1.69 -11.04
N ILE A 190 11.34 -1.52 -12.36
CA ILE A 190 10.25 -1.69 -13.33
C ILE A 190 9.68 -3.12 -13.26
N GLU A 191 10.55 -4.14 -13.34
CA GLU A 191 10.14 -5.55 -13.29
C GLU A 191 9.51 -5.95 -11.94
N PHE A 192 9.85 -5.23 -10.87
CA PHE A 192 9.28 -5.47 -9.54
C PHE A 192 7.93 -4.79 -9.37
N CYS A 193 7.82 -3.50 -9.71
CA CYS A 193 6.68 -2.69 -9.35
C CYS A 193 5.52 -2.79 -10.34
N GLU A 194 5.77 -2.69 -11.65
CA GLU A 194 4.72 -2.65 -12.68
C GLU A 194 3.65 -3.77 -12.56
N PRO A 195 3.97 -5.02 -12.20
CA PRO A 195 2.97 -6.07 -12.02
C PRO A 195 1.88 -5.79 -10.97
N PHE A 196 2.11 -4.84 -10.06
CA PHE A 196 1.20 -4.44 -9.00
C PHE A 196 0.49 -3.12 -9.29
N VAL A 197 0.93 -2.37 -10.29
CA VAL A 197 0.40 -1.04 -10.61
C VAL A 197 -0.94 -1.18 -11.35
N PRO A 198 -2.05 -0.61 -10.81
CA PRO A 198 -3.33 -0.65 -11.49
C PRO A 198 -3.32 0.15 -12.81
N PRO A 199 -4.15 -0.22 -13.80
CA PRO A 199 -4.30 0.56 -15.03
C PRO A 199 -4.72 1.99 -14.74
N GLY A 200 -3.94 2.96 -15.23
CA GLY A 200 -4.12 4.39 -15.00
C GLY A 200 -3.14 4.97 -13.98
N CYS A 201 -2.30 4.17 -13.34
CA CYS A 201 -1.34 4.63 -12.33
C CYS A 201 0.11 4.49 -12.78
N ASP A 202 0.97 5.36 -12.23
CA ASP A 202 2.41 5.15 -12.24
C ASP A 202 2.87 4.38 -10.98
N CYS A 203 4.11 3.92 -10.98
CA CYS A 203 4.67 3.14 -9.87
C CYS A 203 4.72 3.90 -8.53
N PHE A 204 4.56 5.22 -8.50
CA PHE A 204 4.81 6.08 -7.34
C PHE A 204 3.52 6.66 -6.74
N GLY A 205 2.36 6.13 -7.15
CA GLY A 205 1.07 6.56 -6.62
C GLY A 205 0.53 7.83 -7.28
N CYS A 206 0.94 8.15 -8.52
CA CYS A 206 0.24 9.13 -9.34
C CYS A 206 -0.74 8.41 -10.26
N CYS A 207 -2.04 8.67 -10.11
CA CYS A 207 -3.10 7.95 -10.80
C CYS A 207 -4.03 8.87 -11.59
N GLU A 208 -4.40 8.46 -12.80
CA GLU A 208 -5.37 9.13 -13.64
C GLU A 208 -6.79 8.73 -13.23
N VAL A 209 -7.60 9.73 -12.86
CA VAL A 209 -9.04 9.57 -12.63
C VAL A 209 -9.79 10.27 -13.75
N HIS A 210 -10.68 9.54 -14.43
CA HIS A 210 -11.54 10.08 -15.45
C HIS A 210 -12.80 10.71 -14.84
N LEU A 211 -13.22 11.85 -15.38
CA LEU A 211 -14.38 12.60 -14.91
C LEU A 211 -15.56 12.45 -15.88
N ASP A 212 -16.77 12.59 -15.36
CA ASP A 212 -18.03 12.53 -16.14
C ASP A 212 -18.10 13.48 -17.35
N ASP A 213 -17.33 14.57 -17.32
CA ASP A 213 -17.28 15.55 -18.42
C ASP A 213 -16.32 15.16 -19.55
N GLY A 214 -15.68 14.00 -19.44
CA GLY A 214 -14.71 13.45 -20.39
C GLY A 214 -13.30 14.03 -20.25
N THR A 215 -13.02 14.76 -19.17
CA THR A 215 -11.66 15.14 -18.78
C THR A 215 -11.08 14.14 -17.79
N SER A 216 -9.79 14.28 -17.48
CA SER A 216 -9.11 13.48 -16.45
C SER A 216 -8.22 14.37 -15.61
N VAL A 217 -7.92 13.88 -14.40
CA VAL A 217 -7.00 14.51 -13.45
C VAL A 217 -6.03 13.46 -12.93
N TRP A 218 -4.77 13.86 -12.77
CA TRP A 218 -3.75 13.02 -12.14
C TRP A 218 -3.67 13.37 -10.66
N ILE A 219 -4.06 12.43 -9.81
CA ILE A 219 -4.06 12.61 -8.35
C ILE A 219 -2.93 11.82 -7.72
N PHE A 220 -2.36 12.41 -6.67
CA PHE A 220 -1.37 11.75 -5.83
C PHE A 220 -2.07 11.03 -4.69
N LEU A 221 -1.89 9.71 -4.64
CA LEU A 221 -2.38 8.87 -3.57
C LEU A 221 -1.70 9.27 -2.24
N ASN A 222 -2.37 8.99 -1.13
CA ASN A 222 -1.93 9.31 0.23
C ASN A 222 -1.66 10.82 0.47
N SER A 223 -2.28 11.71 -0.33
CA SER A 223 -2.04 13.16 -0.28
C SER A 223 -2.80 13.90 0.83
N HIS A 224 -4.11 13.69 0.97
CA HIS A 224 -4.93 14.26 2.04
C HIS A 224 -5.89 13.20 2.59
N PRO A 225 -6.22 13.21 3.90
CA PRO A 225 -7.16 12.25 4.46
C PRO A 225 -8.61 12.29 3.98
N ASP A 226 -8.93 13.27 3.13
CA ASP A 226 -10.26 13.42 2.54
C ASP A 226 -10.19 13.26 1.02
N CYS A 227 -9.02 12.89 0.46
CA CYS A 227 -8.82 12.65 -0.97
C CYS A 227 -9.46 11.30 -1.33
N ALA A 228 -10.62 11.35 -1.98
CA ALA A 228 -11.42 10.19 -2.37
C ALA A 228 -12.06 10.46 -3.75
N LEU A 229 -12.66 9.46 -4.38
CA LEU A 229 -13.30 9.59 -5.69
C LEU A 229 -14.44 10.62 -5.66
N ASP A 230 -15.18 10.68 -4.55
CA ASP A 230 -16.26 11.64 -4.35
C ASP A 230 -15.78 13.06 -3.96
N ASN A 231 -14.48 13.21 -3.67
CA ASN A 231 -13.86 14.45 -3.19
C ASN A 231 -12.46 14.67 -3.77
N LEU A 232 -12.32 14.56 -5.09
CA LEU A 232 -11.06 14.79 -5.81
C LEU A 232 -10.41 16.16 -5.56
N ALA A 233 -11.20 17.15 -5.11
CA ALA A 233 -10.67 18.48 -4.75
C ALA A 233 -9.79 18.49 -3.48
N ALA A 234 -9.85 17.44 -2.66
CA ALA A 234 -8.94 17.24 -1.54
C ALA A 234 -7.62 16.59 -1.96
N CYS A 235 -7.58 15.95 -3.13
CA CYS A 235 -6.37 15.34 -3.66
C CYS A 235 -5.40 16.40 -4.15
N THR A 236 -4.10 16.11 -3.96
CA THR A 236 -3.06 16.92 -4.62
C THR A 236 -2.80 16.35 -6.01
N GLU A 237 -2.59 17.24 -6.99
CA GLU A 237 -2.23 16.83 -8.35
C GLU A 237 -0.76 16.38 -8.42
N CYS A 238 -0.43 15.54 -9.40
CA CYS A 238 0.93 15.05 -9.64
C CYS A 238 1.25 14.98 -11.14
N SER A 239 2.55 14.96 -11.44
CA SER A 239 3.07 14.70 -12.79
C SER A 239 3.36 13.21 -12.95
N PRO A 240 2.66 12.51 -13.85
CA PRO A 240 2.83 11.07 -13.99
C PRO A 240 4.23 10.69 -14.48
N GLN A 241 4.77 9.61 -13.92
CA GLN A 241 5.95 8.89 -14.40
C GLN A 241 5.59 7.63 -15.20
N ILE A 242 4.35 7.54 -15.68
CA ILE A 242 3.76 6.33 -16.26
C ILE A 242 4.50 5.79 -17.49
N ASP A 243 5.16 6.66 -18.26
CA ASP A 243 5.99 6.25 -19.42
C ASP A 243 7.30 5.56 -19.01
N ASP A 244 7.78 5.81 -17.78
CA ASP A 244 9.04 5.29 -17.25
C ASP A 244 8.84 4.10 -16.30
N CYS A 245 7.75 4.12 -15.52
CA CYS A 245 7.32 3.02 -14.65
C CYS A 245 5.83 3.20 -14.35
N GLY A 246 4.99 2.34 -14.89
CA GLY A 246 3.55 2.40 -14.65
C GLY A 246 2.74 1.55 -15.62
N ASN A 247 1.43 1.64 -15.47
CA ASN A 247 0.49 0.87 -16.27
C ASN A 247 -0.56 1.80 -16.87
N THR A 248 -0.41 2.18 -18.14
CA THR A 248 -1.37 3.05 -18.82
C THR A 248 -2.72 2.36 -18.99
N CYS A 249 -3.81 3.02 -18.60
CA CYS A 249 -5.13 2.48 -18.87
C CYS A 249 -5.53 2.67 -20.35
N GLU A 250 -6.08 1.61 -20.96
CA GLU A 250 -6.56 1.63 -22.34
C GLU A 250 -8.08 1.28 -22.40
N PRO A 251 -8.99 2.22 -22.06
CA PRO A 251 -10.44 1.96 -22.02
C PRO A 251 -11.02 1.41 -23.33
N GLN A 252 -10.46 1.82 -24.48
CA GLN A 252 -10.90 1.34 -25.79
C GLN A 252 -10.62 -0.14 -26.05
N GLU A 253 -9.72 -0.74 -25.27
CA GLU A 253 -9.41 -2.17 -25.31
C GLU A 253 -10.23 -2.96 -24.28
N CYS A 254 -11.25 -2.35 -23.65
CA CYS A 254 -12.09 -2.93 -22.59
C CYS A 254 -11.37 -3.16 -21.26
N GLU A 255 -10.40 -2.31 -20.92
CA GLU A 255 -9.78 -2.28 -19.60
C GLU A 255 -10.62 -1.46 -18.61
N LEU A 256 -10.63 -1.89 -17.35
CA LEU A 256 -11.23 -1.12 -16.25
C LEU A 256 -10.11 -0.30 -15.58
N CYS A 257 -10.22 1.02 -15.64
CA CYS A 257 -9.20 1.93 -15.11
C CYS A 257 -9.35 2.15 -13.60
N PHE A 258 -8.27 2.66 -12.99
CA PHE A 258 -8.30 3.19 -11.65
C PHE A 258 -9.43 4.21 -11.44
N GLY A 259 -10.14 4.10 -10.32
CA GLY A 259 -11.27 4.96 -9.97
C GLY A 259 -12.59 4.63 -10.71
N GLU A 260 -12.60 3.65 -11.62
CA GLU A 260 -13.80 3.25 -12.37
C GLU A 260 -14.45 2.01 -11.75
N THR A 261 -15.78 2.01 -11.69
CA THR A 261 -16.58 0.88 -11.17
C THR A 261 -17.30 0.11 -12.26
N GLU A 262 -17.34 0.65 -13.49
CA GLU A 262 -18.05 0.07 -14.61
C GLU A 262 -17.17 0.04 -15.86
N LEU A 263 -17.29 -1.04 -16.64
CA LEU A 263 -16.56 -1.16 -17.90
C LEU A 263 -17.01 -0.14 -18.95
N PRO A 264 -16.11 0.25 -19.87
CA PRO A 264 -16.44 1.13 -20.98
C PRO A 264 -17.64 0.63 -21.81
N PRO A 265 -18.50 1.52 -22.33
CA PRO A 265 -19.69 1.13 -23.06
C PRO A 265 -19.40 0.23 -24.28
N GLY A 266 -19.99 -0.97 -24.27
CA GLY A 266 -19.81 -1.95 -25.35
C GLY A 266 -18.83 -3.08 -25.02
N CYS A 267 -18.26 -3.06 -23.82
CA CYS A 267 -17.47 -4.15 -23.25
C CYS A 267 -18.35 -5.02 -22.34
N ASP A 268 -18.25 -6.34 -22.49
CA ASP A 268 -18.99 -7.32 -21.68
C ASP A 268 -18.08 -8.01 -20.64
N GLU A 269 -16.76 -7.91 -20.79
CA GLU A 269 -15.72 -8.53 -19.96
C GLU A 269 -14.46 -7.67 -20.00
N THR A 270 -13.75 -7.58 -18.88
CA THR A 270 -12.47 -6.86 -18.78
C THR A 270 -11.42 -7.53 -19.66
N ASN A 271 -10.63 -6.72 -20.37
CA ASN A 271 -9.43 -7.18 -21.03
C ASN A 271 -8.24 -7.08 -20.08
N CYS A 272 -7.55 -8.19 -19.87
CA CYS A 272 -6.36 -8.29 -19.03
C CYS A 272 -5.19 -8.70 -19.92
N PRO A 273 -4.27 -7.78 -20.30
CA PRO A 273 -3.19 -8.07 -21.25
C PRO A 273 -2.27 -9.22 -20.81
N ASP A 274 -1.94 -9.26 -19.52
CA ASP A 274 -0.95 -10.19 -18.95
C ASP A 274 -1.55 -11.15 -17.90
N SER A 275 -2.87 -11.15 -17.72
CA SER A 275 -3.55 -12.00 -16.73
C SER A 275 -4.90 -12.52 -17.22
N MET A 276 -5.65 -13.19 -16.33
CA MET A 276 -6.99 -13.65 -16.65
C MET A 276 -8.03 -12.67 -16.11
N PRO A 277 -9.11 -12.40 -16.85
CA PRO A 277 -10.27 -11.69 -16.33
C PRO A 277 -10.87 -12.43 -15.14
N CYS A 278 -11.44 -11.67 -14.22
CA CYS A 278 -12.13 -12.16 -13.05
C CYS A 278 -13.32 -11.27 -12.71
N MET A 279 -14.32 -11.86 -12.08
CA MET A 279 -15.41 -11.13 -11.45
C MET A 279 -15.21 -11.12 -9.94
N GLU A 280 -14.80 -12.25 -9.36
CA GLU A 280 -14.58 -12.40 -7.93
C GLU A 280 -13.22 -13.01 -7.63
N HIS A 281 -12.74 -12.82 -6.40
CA HIS A 281 -11.45 -13.38 -5.95
C HIS A 281 -11.34 -14.90 -6.20
N ALA A 282 -12.45 -15.63 -6.14
CA ALA A 282 -12.50 -17.07 -6.39
C ALA A 282 -12.22 -17.50 -7.85
N ASP A 283 -12.27 -16.56 -8.81
CA ASP A 283 -11.91 -16.83 -10.21
C ASP A 283 -10.39 -16.92 -10.41
N CYS A 284 -9.63 -16.34 -9.50
CA CYS A 284 -8.18 -16.27 -9.58
C CYS A 284 -7.49 -17.52 -9.03
N ALA A 285 -6.24 -17.73 -9.45
CA ALA A 285 -5.41 -18.78 -8.88
C ALA A 285 -5.21 -18.54 -7.37
N ASN A 286 -4.91 -19.60 -6.62
CA ASN A 286 -4.57 -19.45 -5.20
C ASN A 286 -3.47 -18.38 -5.03
N ASP A 287 -3.64 -17.54 -4.02
CA ASP A 287 -2.78 -16.41 -3.67
C ASP A 287 -2.86 -15.21 -4.64
N TYR A 288 -3.64 -15.27 -5.72
CA TYR A 288 -3.94 -14.12 -6.60
C TYR A 288 -5.29 -13.50 -6.23
N PHE A 289 -5.43 -12.20 -6.40
CA PHE A 289 -6.68 -11.48 -6.12
C PHE A 289 -7.28 -10.86 -7.38
N CYS A 290 -8.59 -10.62 -7.33
CA CYS A 290 -9.29 -9.94 -8.42
C CYS A 290 -9.30 -8.45 -8.13
N TYR A 291 -8.64 -7.65 -8.99
CA TYR A 291 -8.59 -6.20 -8.88
C TYR A 291 -8.80 -5.59 -10.26
N LEU A 292 -9.72 -4.62 -10.34
CA LEU A 292 -10.13 -3.98 -11.60
C LEU A 292 -10.50 -5.01 -12.71
N GLY A 293 -11.12 -6.12 -12.30
CA GLY A 293 -11.54 -7.19 -13.21
C GLY A 293 -10.42 -8.08 -13.74
N CYS A 294 -9.20 -7.97 -13.20
CA CYS A 294 -8.05 -8.79 -13.59
C CYS A 294 -7.44 -9.53 -12.38
N CYS A 295 -6.95 -10.74 -12.61
CA CYS A 295 -6.21 -11.48 -11.59
C CYS A 295 -4.80 -10.93 -11.43
N VAL A 296 -4.51 -10.33 -10.28
CA VAL A 296 -3.22 -9.69 -9.96
C VAL A 296 -2.45 -10.56 -8.95
N PRO A 297 -1.11 -10.68 -9.09
CA PRO A 297 -0.28 -11.40 -8.12
C PRO A 297 -0.36 -10.77 -6.72
N PRO A 298 -0.15 -11.56 -5.65
CA PRO A 298 -0.13 -11.03 -4.30
C PRO A 298 0.99 -9.99 -4.15
N PRO A 299 0.77 -8.88 -3.43
CA PRO A 299 1.84 -7.92 -3.17
C PRO A 299 3.01 -8.59 -2.43
N PRO A 300 4.24 -8.13 -2.66
CA PRO A 300 5.43 -8.66 -2.02
C PRO A 300 5.47 -8.24 -0.54
N GLY A 301 4.83 -9.02 0.32
CA GLY A 301 4.77 -8.75 1.76
C GLY A 301 6.08 -8.83 2.53
#